data_AF-A0A7S3RQB8-F1
#
_entry.id   AF-A0A7S3RQB8-F1
#
_cell.length_a   1.000
_cell.length_b   1.000
_cell.length_c   1.000
_cell.angle_alpha   90.00
_cell.angle_beta   90.00
_cell.angle_gamma   90.00
#
_symmetry.space_group_name_H-M   'P 1'
#
loop_
_entity.id
_entity.type
_entity.pdbx_description
1 polymer ?
#
loop_
_entity_poly.entity_id
_entity_poly.type
_entity_poly.pdbx_seq_one_letter_code
_entity_poly.pdbx_strand_id
1 'polypeptide(L)'
;METIYDLGAKMIEAISKEKIVAGDIITIDKASGKISKLGRSFARSSDFDNVGPQTRFVQCPEGELQKRKEVVHTVTLHEIDVINSRTQGFMALFAGDIGEIKPEVREQIDQKVAEWREEGRAEIVPGVLFIDEVHMLDIECFSFLNRALEGDQAPIVIMATNRGITKIRGTNYQSPHGLPIDLLDRSLIISTKPYSPKEISQILEIRCQEEDVELTEGAQ
;
A
#
# COMPACT_ATOMS: atom_id res chain seq x y z
N MET A 1 -20.09 23.03 23.16
CA MET A 1 -19.53 23.09 24.53
C MET A 1 -18.30 23.96 24.49
N GLU A 2 -18.13 24.86 25.45
CA GLU A 2 -16.91 25.65 25.61
C GLU A 2 -16.13 25.11 26.81
N THR A 3 -14.85 24.83 26.63
CA THR A 3 -13.98 24.31 27.68
C THR A 3 -12.62 25.01 27.62
N ILE A 4 -11.98 25.12 28.78
CA ILE A 4 -10.66 25.73 28.94
C ILE A 4 -9.69 24.62 29.37
N TYR A 5 -8.55 24.54 28.69
CA TYR A 5 -7.48 23.59 28.98
C TYR A 5 -6.18 24.33 29.25
N ASP A 6 -5.45 23.89 30.28
CA ASP A 6 -4.09 24.34 30.54
C ASP A 6 -3.12 23.61 29.61
N LEU A 7 -2.16 24.35 29.05
CA LEU A 7 -1.20 23.84 28.09
C LEU A 7 0.19 23.71 28.71
N GLY A 8 0.79 22.53 28.58
CA GLY A 8 2.20 22.32 28.93
C GLY A 8 3.16 22.85 27.88
N ALA A 9 4.45 22.98 28.23
CA ALA A 9 5.48 23.55 27.36
C ALA A 9 5.55 22.91 25.96
N LYS A 10 5.50 21.58 25.86
CA LYS A 10 5.53 20.85 24.57
C LYS A 10 4.35 21.19 23.66
N MET A 11 3.16 21.40 24.24
CA MET A 11 1.96 21.78 23.47
C MET A 11 2.06 23.22 22.97
N ILE A 12 2.62 24.12 23.78
CA ILE A 12 2.87 25.51 23.39
C ILE A 12 3.84 25.56 22.20
N GLU A 13 4.92 24.77 22.24
CA GLU A 13 5.86 24.64 21.12
C GLU A 13 5.19 24.10 19.85
N ALA A 14 4.35 23.06 19.97
CA ALA A 14 3.61 22.51 18.84
C ALA A 14 2.61 23.52 18.23
N ILE A 15 1.90 24.28 19.06
CA ILE A 15 0.99 25.35 18.63
C ILE A 15 1.75 26.45 17.86
N SER A 16 2.92 26.84 18.39
CA SER A 16 3.78 27.84 17.76
C SER A 16 4.32 27.35 16.42
N LYS A 17 4.78 26.09 16.36
CA LYS A 17 5.30 25.45 15.14
C LYS A 17 4.24 25.39 14.03
N GLU A 18 3.01 25.04 14.37
CA GLU A 18 1.87 24.96 13.45
C GLU A 18 1.20 26.32 13.19
N LYS A 19 1.69 27.41 13.82
CA LYS A 19 1.17 28.79 13.69
C LYS A 19 -0.35 28.87 13.91
N ILE A 20 -0.82 28.21 14.96
CA ILE A 20 -2.25 28.15 15.30
C ILE A 20 -2.67 29.49 15.92
N VAL A 21 -3.77 30.05 15.42
CA VAL A 21 -4.35 31.31 15.89
C VAL A 21 -5.81 31.12 16.32
N ALA A 22 -6.33 32.10 17.07
CA ALA A 22 -7.75 32.11 17.44
C ALA A 22 -8.64 32.05 16.17
N GLY A 23 -9.63 31.14 16.21
CA GLY A 23 -10.53 30.86 15.10
C GLY A 23 -10.10 29.70 14.18
N ASP A 24 -8.92 29.13 14.39
CA ASP A 24 -8.52 27.88 13.72
C ASP A 24 -9.25 26.67 14.32
N ILE A 25 -9.64 25.75 13.44
CA ILE A 25 -10.18 24.44 13.82
C ILE A 25 -9.03 23.45 13.78
N ILE A 26 -8.75 22.84 14.93
CA ILE A 26 -7.61 21.96 15.13
C ILE A 26 -8.05 20.62 15.70
N THR A 27 -7.29 19.58 15.41
CA THR A 27 -7.39 18.28 16.10
C THR A 27 -6.14 18.05 16.91
N ILE A 28 -6.30 17.62 18.15
CA ILE A 28 -5.22 17.25 19.06
C ILE A 28 -5.35 15.77 19.35
N ASP A 29 -4.32 15.00 19.00
CA ASP A 29 -4.19 13.64 19.50
C ASP A 29 -3.53 13.68 20.88
N LYS A 30 -4.28 13.27 21.91
CA LYS A 30 -3.85 13.31 23.30
C LYS A 30 -2.68 12.36 23.58
N ALA A 31 -2.56 11.26 22.85
CA ALA A 31 -1.51 10.26 23.08
C ALA A 31 -0.19 10.68 22.45
N SER A 32 -0.22 11.15 21.19
CA SER A 32 1.00 11.58 20.48
C SER A 32 1.38 13.05 20.74
N GLY A 33 0.44 13.87 21.20
CA GLY A 33 0.61 15.32 21.29
C GLY A 33 0.64 16.03 19.92
N LYS A 34 0.33 15.31 18.83
CA LYS A 34 0.29 15.88 17.49
C LYS A 34 -0.92 16.80 17.36
N ILE A 35 -0.65 18.02 16.90
CA ILE A 35 -1.68 19.00 16.57
C ILE A 35 -1.76 19.08 15.05
N SER A 36 -2.97 19.11 14.51
CA SER A 36 -3.18 19.25 13.07
C SER A 36 -4.26 20.30 12.81
N LYS A 37 -3.92 21.30 12.00
CA LYS A 37 -4.83 22.37 11.60
C LYS A 37 -5.70 21.89 10.45
N LEU A 38 -7.01 21.77 10.69
CA LEU A 38 -7.99 21.37 9.67
C LEU A 38 -8.37 22.53 8.75
N GLY A 39 -8.39 23.73 9.30
CA GLY A 39 -8.75 24.96 8.59
C GLY A 39 -9.20 26.04 9.55
N ARG A 40 -9.89 27.05 9.04
CA ARG A 40 -10.41 28.18 9.81
C ARG A 40 -11.93 28.14 9.89
N SER A 41 -12.49 28.54 11.02
CA SER A 41 -13.95 28.61 11.18
C SER A 41 -14.55 29.67 10.26
N PHE A 42 -15.67 29.35 9.59
CA PHE A 42 -16.44 30.30 8.80
C PHE A 42 -16.93 31.51 9.63
N ALA A 43 -17.21 31.31 10.92
CA ALA A 43 -17.73 32.34 11.82
C ALA A 43 -16.71 33.45 12.14
N ARG A 44 -15.43 33.25 11.84
CA ARG A 44 -14.34 34.21 12.06
C ARG A 44 -13.58 34.56 10.78
N SER A 45 -14.24 34.41 9.62
CA SER A 45 -13.65 34.67 8.31
C SER A 45 -13.43 36.16 8.03
N SER A 46 -14.23 37.04 8.65
CA SER A 46 -14.19 38.50 8.48
C SER A 46 -13.10 39.24 9.28
N ASP A 47 -12.50 38.59 10.28
CA ASP A 47 -11.61 39.27 11.24
C ASP A 47 -10.17 39.45 10.73
N PHE A 48 -9.86 38.97 9.52
CA PHE A 48 -8.52 39.00 8.95
C PHE A 48 -8.56 39.45 7.49
N ASP A 49 -8.02 40.64 7.21
CA ASP A 49 -7.97 41.21 5.85
C ASP A 49 -6.93 40.52 4.94
N ASN A 50 -5.96 39.80 5.53
CA ASN A 50 -4.90 39.09 4.80
C ASN A 50 -5.09 37.58 4.84
N VAL A 51 -6.17 37.09 4.24
CA VAL A 51 -6.37 35.64 4.03
C VAL A 51 -5.60 35.23 2.78
N GLY A 52 -4.53 34.45 2.96
CA GLY A 52 -3.83 33.87 1.81
C GLY A 52 -4.77 32.97 0.99
N PRO A 53 -4.60 32.88 -0.34
CA PRO A 53 -5.52 32.17 -1.25
C PRO A 53 -5.66 30.66 -0.97
N GLN A 54 -4.86 30.11 -0.05
CA GLN A 54 -4.92 28.70 0.36
C GLN A 54 -5.60 28.45 1.70
N THR A 55 -6.25 29.45 2.30
CA THR A 55 -6.89 29.27 3.61
C THR A 55 -8.18 28.47 3.46
N ARG A 56 -8.16 27.21 3.90
CA ARG A 56 -9.33 26.34 3.91
C ARG A 56 -10.28 26.73 5.04
N PHE A 57 -11.52 27.06 4.70
CA PHE A 57 -12.57 27.27 5.69
C PHE A 57 -13.32 25.98 5.97
N VAL A 58 -13.60 25.72 7.25
CA VAL A 58 -14.26 24.51 7.75
C VAL A 58 -15.36 24.91 8.74
N GLN A 59 -16.46 24.16 8.74
CA GLN A 59 -17.54 24.37 9.71
C GLN A 59 -17.09 23.94 11.11
N CYS A 60 -17.65 24.61 12.13
CA CYS A 60 -17.38 24.24 13.52
C CYS A 60 -17.83 22.79 13.74
N PRO A 61 -16.95 21.88 14.21
CA PRO A 61 -17.33 20.51 14.47
C PRO A 61 -18.44 20.43 15.52
N GLU A 62 -19.43 19.57 15.28
CA GLU A 62 -20.52 19.30 16.21
C GLU A 62 -20.24 18.07 17.07
N GLY A 63 -20.94 17.97 18.21
CA GLY A 63 -20.84 16.84 19.14
C GLY A 63 -19.83 17.05 20.27
N GLU A 64 -19.32 15.93 20.79
CA GLU A 64 -18.36 15.93 21.90
C GLU A 64 -16.97 16.38 21.45
N LEU A 65 -16.32 17.22 22.27
CA LEU A 65 -14.97 17.73 21.99
C LEU A 65 -13.90 16.63 22.06
N GLN A 66 -14.06 15.65 22.94
CA GLN A 66 -13.14 14.53 23.11
C GLN A 66 -13.82 13.24 22.67
N LYS A 67 -13.30 12.63 21.61
CA LYS A 67 -13.78 11.35 21.08
C LYS A 67 -12.65 10.33 21.01
N ARG A 68 -12.96 9.07 21.32
CA ARG A 68 -12.06 7.95 21.07
C ARG A 68 -12.29 7.46 19.65
N LYS A 69 -11.23 7.49 18.83
CA LYS A 69 -11.25 6.94 17.47
C LYS A 69 -10.29 5.76 17.41
N GLU A 70 -10.78 4.64 16.92
CA GLU A 70 -9.93 3.51 16.55
C GLU A 70 -9.35 3.77 15.16
N VAL A 71 -8.03 3.59 15.02
CA VAL A 71 -7.32 3.74 13.76
C VAL A 71 -6.60 2.44 13.50
N VAL A 72 -7.00 1.75 12.44
CA VAL A 72 -6.37 0.52 11.98
C VAL A 72 -5.28 0.90 10.98
N HIS A 73 -4.09 0.37 11.19
CA HIS A 73 -2.94 0.54 10.29
C HIS A 73 -2.58 -0.80 9.69
N THR A 74 -2.44 -0.84 8.36
CA THR A 74 -1.95 -2.00 7.62
C THR A 74 -0.55 -1.68 7.14
N VAL A 75 0.40 -2.56 7.46
CA VAL A 75 1.81 -2.45 7.07
C VAL A 75 2.28 -3.80 6.55
N THR A 76 3.22 -3.77 5.61
CA THR A 76 3.83 -4.98 5.06
C THR A 76 5.03 -5.41 5.91
N LEU A 77 5.36 -6.70 5.90
CA LEU A 77 6.57 -7.21 6.56
C LEU A 77 7.83 -6.55 6.01
N HIS A 78 7.86 -6.29 4.69
CA HIS A 78 8.97 -5.58 4.07
C HIS A 78 9.17 -4.17 4.64
N GLU A 79 8.11 -3.41 4.89
CA GLU A 79 8.23 -2.08 5.51
C GLU A 79 8.83 -2.17 6.92
N ILE A 80 8.42 -3.18 7.69
CA ILE A 80 8.96 -3.43 9.03
C ILE A 80 10.45 -3.79 8.94
N ASP A 81 10.84 -4.66 8.01
CA ASP A 81 12.24 -5.04 7.77
C ASP A 81 13.11 -3.81 7.47
N VAL A 82 12.67 -2.96 6.55
CA VAL A 82 13.43 -1.77 6.12
C VAL A 82 13.59 -0.79 7.26
N ILE A 83 12.51 -0.50 8.01
CA ILE A 83 12.54 0.43 9.13
C ILE A 83 13.51 -0.04 10.22
N ASN A 84 13.54 -1.35 10.50
CA ASN A 84 14.41 -1.92 11.55
C ASN A 84 15.84 -2.19 11.07
N SER A 85 16.11 -2.17 9.76
CA SER A 85 17.44 -2.41 9.22
C SER A 85 18.42 -1.24 9.42
N ARG A 86 17.93 0.01 9.51
CA ARG A 86 18.76 1.24 9.50
C ARG A 86 18.15 2.38 10.31
N THR A 87 19.00 3.27 10.83
CA THR A 87 18.60 4.44 11.65
C THR A 87 17.66 5.42 10.92
N GLN A 88 17.68 5.46 9.58
CA GLN A 88 16.77 6.25 8.74
C GLN A 88 15.93 5.36 7.78
N GLY A 89 15.59 4.14 8.20
CA GLY A 89 14.87 3.19 7.35
C GLY A 89 13.52 3.72 6.83
N PHE A 90 12.83 4.57 7.59
CA PHE A 90 11.58 5.19 7.12
C PHE A 90 11.77 6.08 5.88
N MET A 91 12.86 6.86 5.79
CA MET A 91 13.11 7.66 4.58
C MET A 91 13.54 6.80 3.39
N ALA A 92 14.25 5.69 3.66
CA ALA A 92 14.69 4.76 2.62
C ALA A 92 13.52 4.11 1.86
N LEU A 93 12.39 3.86 2.54
CA LEU A 93 11.17 3.36 1.91
C LEU A 93 10.66 4.27 0.77
N PHE A 94 10.80 5.59 0.92
CA PHE A 94 10.35 6.55 -0.10
C PHE A 94 11.45 6.89 -1.11
N ALA A 95 12.72 6.76 -0.71
CA ALA A 95 13.86 7.09 -1.57
C ALA A 95 14.29 5.93 -2.48
N GLY A 96 13.90 4.70 -2.17
CA GLY A 96 14.31 3.49 -2.91
C GLY A 96 15.73 3.01 -2.60
N ASP A 97 16.50 3.74 -1.78
CA ASP A 97 17.85 3.36 -1.33
C ASP A 97 17.80 2.45 -0.09
N ILE A 98 17.15 1.30 -0.27
CA ILE A 98 16.91 0.33 0.81
C ILE A 98 18.18 -0.51 1.05
N GLY A 99 18.88 -0.88 -0.02
CA GLY A 99 20.00 -1.82 0.01
C GLY A 99 19.59 -3.25 0.40
N GLU A 100 20.57 -4.11 0.63
CA GLU A 100 20.34 -5.49 1.06
C GLU A 100 20.02 -5.55 2.55
N ILE A 101 18.91 -6.20 2.88
CA ILE A 101 18.50 -6.44 4.27
C ILE A 101 19.07 -7.78 4.74
N LYS A 102 19.81 -7.71 5.83
CA LYS A 102 20.42 -8.86 6.49
C LYS A 102 19.37 -9.92 6.89
N PRO A 103 19.63 -11.22 6.65
CA PRO A 103 18.71 -12.29 7.04
C PRO A 103 18.37 -12.29 8.53
N GLU A 104 19.32 -11.93 9.40
CA GLU A 104 19.10 -11.92 10.84
C GLU A 104 18.03 -10.91 11.27
N VAL A 105 17.88 -9.80 10.53
CA VAL A 105 16.81 -8.82 10.80
C VAL A 105 15.46 -9.42 10.44
N ARG A 106 15.36 -10.10 9.29
CA ARG A 106 14.12 -10.75 8.84
C ARG A 106 13.66 -11.81 9.84
N GLU A 107 14.56 -12.69 10.27
CA GLU A 107 14.25 -13.73 11.27
C GLU A 107 13.76 -13.14 12.60
N GLN A 108 14.38 -12.04 13.05
CA GLN A 108 13.92 -11.34 14.26
C GLN A 108 12.56 -10.69 14.10
N ILE A 109 12.24 -10.15 12.91
CA ILE A 109 10.92 -9.58 12.62
C ILE A 109 9.88 -10.69 12.54
N ASP A 110 10.17 -11.80 11.87
CA ASP A 110 9.27 -12.95 11.75
C ASP A 110 8.90 -13.50 13.14
N GLN A 111 9.87 -13.62 14.05
CA GLN A 111 9.63 -14.04 15.43
C GLN A 111 8.72 -13.05 16.17
N LYS A 112 8.99 -11.74 16.09
CA LYS A 112 8.15 -10.71 16.74
C LYS A 112 6.74 -10.67 16.18
N VAL A 113 6.58 -10.86 14.88
CA VAL A 113 5.25 -10.88 14.23
C VAL A 113 4.48 -12.13 14.67
N ALA A 114 5.15 -13.28 14.81
CA ALA A 114 4.54 -14.47 15.39
C ALA A 114 4.09 -14.23 16.84
N GLU A 115 4.93 -13.61 17.68
CA GLU A 115 4.56 -13.22 19.05
C GLU A 115 3.36 -12.28 19.07
N TRP A 116 3.33 -11.23 18.23
CA TRP A 116 2.19 -10.30 18.17
C TRP A 116 0.90 -10.96 17.71
N ARG A 117 1.00 -11.97 16.83
CA ARG A 117 -0.14 -12.79 16.41
C ARG A 117 -0.65 -13.66 17.56
N GLU A 118 0.24 -14.30 18.31
CA GLU A 118 -0.13 -15.13 19.48
C GLU A 118 -0.72 -14.30 20.62
N GLU A 119 -0.21 -13.09 20.85
CA GLU A 119 -0.73 -12.12 21.82
C GLU A 119 -2.06 -11.48 21.38
N GLY A 120 -2.50 -11.69 20.13
CA GLY A 120 -3.71 -11.06 19.57
C GLY A 120 -3.58 -9.55 19.36
N ARG A 121 -2.35 -9.04 19.25
CA ARG A 121 -2.05 -7.61 19.03
C ARG A 121 -1.96 -7.23 17.56
N ALA A 122 -1.74 -8.21 16.70
CA ALA A 122 -1.69 -8.03 15.25
C ALA A 122 -2.39 -9.20 14.53
N GLU A 123 -2.94 -8.91 13.36
CA GLU A 123 -3.51 -9.91 12.45
C GLU A 123 -2.68 -9.92 11.16
N ILE A 124 -2.35 -11.12 10.68
CA ILE A 124 -1.63 -11.29 9.41
C ILE A 124 -2.67 -11.54 8.32
N VAL A 125 -2.66 -10.67 7.31
CA VAL A 125 -3.51 -10.80 6.13
C VAL A 125 -2.66 -11.36 4.97
N PRO A 126 -2.96 -12.56 4.44
CA PRO A 126 -2.22 -13.12 3.32
C PRO A 126 -2.47 -12.28 2.05
N GLY A 127 -1.38 -11.90 1.38
CA GLY A 127 -1.42 -11.14 0.13
C GLY A 127 -1.40 -12.02 -1.12
N VAL A 128 -1.42 -11.35 -2.27
CA VAL A 128 -1.24 -11.97 -3.59
C VAL A 128 -0.04 -11.33 -4.27
N LEU A 129 0.88 -12.16 -4.75
CA LEU A 129 1.99 -11.74 -5.59
C LEU A 129 1.67 -12.12 -7.04
N PHE A 130 1.49 -11.11 -7.89
CA PHE A 130 1.32 -11.32 -9.33
C PHE A 130 2.65 -11.10 -10.06
N ILE A 131 3.09 -12.11 -10.80
CA ILE A 131 4.28 -12.05 -11.65
C ILE A 131 3.85 -12.18 -13.11
N ASP A 132 3.88 -11.07 -13.82
CA ASP A 132 3.64 -11.05 -15.25
C ASP A 132 4.89 -11.49 -16.03
N GLU A 133 4.68 -12.05 -17.23
CA GLU A 133 5.75 -12.50 -18.12
C GLU A 133 6.80 -13.39 -17.42
N VAL A 134 6.35 -14.34 -16.60
CA VAL A 134 7.23 -15.11 -15.69
C VAL A 134 8.35 -15.87 -16.42
N HIS A 135 8.17 -16.21 -17.69
CA HIS A 135 9.19 -16.84 -18.54
C HIS A 135 10.44 -15.99 -18.77
N MET A 136 10.42 -14.71 -18.37
CA MET A 136 11.57 -13.81 -18.41
C MET A 136 12.51 -13.97 -17.21
N LEU A 137 12.12 -14.74 -16.18
CA LEU A 137 12.99 -15.09 -15.05
C LEU A 137 14.02 -16.16 -15.43
N ASP A 138 15.11 -16.22 -14.67
CA ASP A 138 16.14 -17.24 -14.81
C ASP A 138 15.95 -18.41 -13.83
N ILE A 139 16.76 -19.44 -14.01
CA ILE A 139 16.73 -20.65 -13.19
C ILE A 139 17.01 -20.39 -11.70
N GLU A 140 17.78 -19.36 -11.38
CA GLU A 140 18.11 -18.99 -9.99
C GLU A 140 16.88 -18.38 -9.31
N CYS A 141 16.15 -17.51 -10.00
CA CYS A 141 14.87 -16.97 -9.53
C CYS A 141 13.85 -18.07 -9.26
N PHE A 142 13.73 -19.06 -10.16
CA PHE A 142 12.81 -20.19 -9.95
C PHE A 142 13.22 -21.07 -8.77
N SER A 143 14.52 -21.33 -8.61
CA SER A 143 15.03 -22.08 -7.46
C SER A 143 14.74 -21.36 -6.15
N PHE A 144 14.90 -20.03 -6.14
CA PHE A 144 14.52 -19.19 -5.00
C PHE A 144 13.02 -19.23 -4.72
N LEU A 145 12.19 -19.04 -5.75
CA LEU A 145 10.72 -19.06 -5.62
C LEU A 145 10.22 -20.39 -5.07
N ASN A 146 10.74 -21.52 -5.55
CA ASN A 146 10.36 -22.84 -5.05
C ASN A 146 10.57 -23.00 -3.55
N ARG A 147 11.71 -22.52 -3.03
CA ARG A 147 12.01 -22.56 -1.60
C ARG A 147 11.17 -21.54 -0.83
N ALA A 148 11.00 -20.34 -1.37
CA ALA A 148 10.23 -19.27 -0.73
C ALA A 148 8.74 -19.64 -0.57
N LEU A 149 8.18 -20.37 -1.54
CA LEU A 149 6.81 -20.87 -1.52
C LEU A 149 6.53 -21.95 -0.47
N GLU A 150 7.58 -22.52 0.15
CA GLU A 150 7.43 -23.47 1.26
C GLU A 150 7.29 -22.78 2.62
N GLY A 151 7.51 -21.46 2.69
CA GLY A 151 7.38 -20.71 3.93
C GLY A 151 5.93 -20.54 4.38
N ASP A 152 5.69 -20.63 5.69
CA ASP A 152 4.35 -20.48 6.29
C ASP A 152 3.69 -19.12 5.99
N GLN A 153 4.51 -18.09 5.76
CA GLN A 153 4.06 -16.72 5.46
C GLN A 153 4.07 -16.41 3.96
N ALA A 154 4.25 -17.42 3.09
CA ALA A 154 4.26 -17.22 1.65
C ALA A 154 2.89 -16.72 1.15
N PRO A 155 2.84 -15.64 0.35
CA PRO A 155 1.60 -15.18 -0.26
C PRO A 155 1.16 -16.13 -1.38
N ILE A 156 -0.09 -15.98 -1.83
CA ILE A 156 -0.55 -16.67 -3.04
C ILE A 156 0.18 -16.08 -4.23
N VAL A 157 0.87 -16.92 -5.01
CA VAL A 157 1.58 -16.48 -6.22
C VAL A 157 0.75 -16.80 -7.45
N ILE A 158 0.44 -15.77 -8.24
CA ILE A 158 -0.21 -15.89 -9.54
C ILE A 158 0.82 -15.52 -10.61
N MET A 159 1.04 -16.42 -11.56
CA MET A 159 2.01 -16.23 -12.63
C MET A 159 1.29 -16.17 -13.98
N ALA A 160 1.71 -15.26 -14.85
CA ALA A 160 1.23 -15.16 -16.23
C ALA A 160 2.37 -15.40 -17.23
N THR A 161 2.07 -16.13 -18.30
CA THR A 161 3.03 -16.41 -19.38
C THR A 161 2.32 -16.55 -20.71
N ASN A 162 2.85 -15.87 -21.72
CA ASN A 162 2.36 -15.93 -23.09
C ASN A 162 3.16 -16.92 -23.96
N ARG A 163 4.09 -17.69 -23.37
CA ARG A 163 4.95 -18.64 -24.10
C ARG A 163 4.45 -20.07 -23.93
N GLY A 164 4.45 -20.83 -25.04
CA GLY A 164 4.10 -22.25 -25.07
C GLY A 164 5.27 -23.14 -24.68
N ILE A 165 6.26 -23.32 -25.57
CA ILE A 165 7.52 -24.01 -25.27
C ILE A 165 8.64 -22.98 -25.50
N THR A 166 9.47 -22.75 -24.48
CA THR A 166 10.58 -21.81 -24.59
C THR A 166 11.76 -22.26 -23.73
N LYS A 167 12.92 -21.70 -24.01
CA LYS A 167 14.15 -21.94 -23.27
C LYS A 167 14.11 -21.22 -21.91
N ILE A 168 14.50 -21.91 -20.83
CA ILE A 168 14.66 -21.27 -19.53
C ILE A 168 15.96 -20.46 -19.52
N ARG A 169 15.88 -19.19 -19.12
CA ARG A 169 17.05 -18.31 -19.08
C ARG A 169 18.08 -18.84 -18.09
N GLY A 170 19.36 -18.75 -18.46
CA GLY A 170 20.47 -19.32 -17.70
C GLY A 170 20.77 -20.80 -17.98
N THR A 171 19.98 -21.46 -18.84
CA THR A 171 20.12 -22.90 -19.10
C THR A 171 20.25 -23.17 -20.60
N ASN A 172 20.28 -24.45 -21.04
CA ASN A 172 20.21 -24.82 -22.46
C ASN A 172 18.98 -25.68 -22.81
N TYR A 173 18.09 -25.93 -21.85
CA TYR A 173 16.92 -26.77 -22.07
C TYR A 173 15.68 -25.94 -22.37
N GLN A 174 14.76 -26.52 -23.13
CA GLN A 174 13.44 -25.98 -23.37
C GLN A 174 12.44 -26.64 -22.42
N SER A 175 11.46 -25.87 -21.96
CA SER A 175 10.37 -26.36 -21.11
C SER A 175 9.04 -25.73 -21.50
N PRO A 176 7.92 -26.38 -21.13
CA PRO A 176 6.60 -25.74 -21.20
C PRO A 176 6.60 -24.44 -20.39
N HIS A 177 6.00 -23.41 -20.96
CA HIS A 177 5.83 -22.09 -20.36
C HIS A 177 7.12 -21.34 -19.97
N GLY A 178 8.30 -21.90 -20.27
CA GLY A 178 9.58 -21.36 -19.81
C GLY A 178 9.81 -21.56 -18.32
N LEU A 179 9.10 -22.51 -17.70
CA LEU A 179 9.15 -22.80 -16.27
C LEU A 179 9.82 -24.16 -16.01
N PRO A 180 10.56 -24.32 -14.91
CA PRO A 180 11.07 -25.62 -14.50
C PRO A 180 9.92 -26.59 -14.19
N ILE A 181 10.12 -27.88 -14.47
CA ILE A 181 9.07 -28.91 -14.35
C ILE A 181 8.60 -29.05 -12.89
N ASP A 182 9.53 -28.94 -11.95
CA ASP A 182 9.28 -28.94 -10.50
C ASP A 182 8.33 -27.82 -10.06
N LEU A 183 8.44 -26.62 -10.64
CA LEU A 183 7.50 -25.53 -10.35
C LEU A 183 6.15 -25.76 -11.03
N LEU A 184 6.15 -26.29 -12.26
CA LEU A 184 4.93 -26.63 -13.00
C LEU A 184 4.12 -27.71 -12.28
N ASP A 185 4.77 -28.75 -11.76
CA ASP A 185 4.12 -29.86 -11.03
C ASP A 185 3.44 -29.38 -9.73
N ARG A 186 3.93 -28.28 -9.15
CA ARG A 186 3.35 -27.62 -7.97
C ARG A 186 2.28 -26.58 -8.32
N SER A 187 2.12 -26.24 -9.59
CA SER A 187 1.27 -25.15 -10.05
C SER A 187 -0.05 -25.64 -10.63
N LEU A 188 -1.12 -24.86 -10.43
CA LEU A 188 -2.38 -25.04 -11.15
C LEU A 188 -2.36 -24.18 -12.42
N ILE A 189 -2.45 -24.83 -13.58
CA ILE A 189 -2.43 -24.15 -14.88
C ILE A 189 -3.87 -23.82 -15.30
N ILE A 190 -4.16 -22.53 -15.45
CA ILE A 190 -5.44 -22.04 -15.99
C ILE A 190 -5.19 -21.56 -17.42
N SER A 191 -5.69 -22.31 -18.40
CA SER A 191 -5.58 -21.92 -19.81
C SER A 191 -6.76 -21.04 -20.23
N THR A 192 -6.46 -19.85 -20.74
CA THR A 192 -7.45 -18.98 -21.38
C THR A 192 -7.67 -19.39 -22.83
N LYS A 193 -8.87 -19.09 -23.35
CA LYS A 193 -9.21 -19.32 -24.77
C LYS A 193 -9.33 -17.98 -25.50
N PRO A 194 -9.04 -17.92 -26.82
CA PRO A 194 -9.32 -16.74 -27.61
C PRO A 194 -10.81 -16.39 -27.55
N TYR A 195 -11.11 -15.08 -27.52
CA TYR A 195 -12.49 -14.58 -27.54
C TYR A 195 -13.17 -14.87 -28.89
N SER A 196 -14.47 -15.12 -28.83
CA SER A 196 -15.36 -15.15 -29.99
C SER A 196 -15.65 -13.74 -30.52
N PRO A 197 -16.07 -13.57 -31.79
CA PRO A 197 -16.41 -12.25 -32.34
C PRO A 197 -17.47 -11.49 -31.54
N LYS A 198 -18.43 -12.21 -30.93
CA LYS A 198 -19.45 -11.62 -30.06
C LYS A 198 -18.86 -11.05 -28.78
N GLU A 199 -17.97 -11.80 -28.13
CA GLU A 199 -17.27 -11.34 -26.93
C GLU A 199 -16.35 -10.16 -27.25
N ILE A 200 -15.65 -10.19 -28.40
CA ILE A 200 -14.82 -9.06 -28.85
C ILE A 200 -15.68 -7.80 -29.02
N SER A 201 -16.85 -7.91 -29.66
CA SER A 201 -17.76 -6.77 -29.86
C SER A 201 -18.19 -6.17 -28.51
N GLN A 202 -18.52 -7.01 -27.53
CA GLN A 202 -18.88 -6.58 -26.17
C GLN A 202 -17.70 -5.93 -25.44
N ILE A 203 -16.49 -6.50 -25.56
CA ILE A 203 -15.28 -5.92 -24.97
C ILE A 203 -15.04 -4.52 -25.56
N LEU A 204 -15.15 -4.37 -26.88
CA LEU A 204 -14.96 -3.07 -27.54
C LEU A 204 -16.02 -2.05 -27.11
N GLU A 205 -17.28 -2.47 -26.96
CA GLU A 205 -18.35 -1.60 -26.47
C GLU A 205 -18.06 -1.09 -25.04
N ILE A 206 -17.66 -1.98 -24.14
CA ILE A 206 -17.26 -1.62 -22.77
C ILE A 206 -16.06 -0.65 -22.80
N ARG A 207 -15.06 -0.91 -23.65
CA ARG A 207 -13.89 -0.03 -23.79
C ARG A 207 -14.27 1.35 -24.32
N CYS A 208 -15.19 1.44 -25.28
CA CYS A 208 -15.65 2.72 -25.81
C CYS A 208 -16.45 3.52 -24.77
N GLN A 209 -17.26 2.85 -23.94
CA GLN A 209 -17.93 3.50 -22.82
C GLN A 209 -16.92 4.00 -21.77
N GLU A 210 -15.92 3.20 -21.41
CA GLU A 210 -14.88 3.60 -20.45
C GLU A 210 -14.01 4.76 -20.97
N GLU A 211 -13.80 4.83 -22.29
CA GLU A 211 -13.02 5.88 -22.94
C GLU A 211 -13.86 7.08 -23.41
N ASP A 212 -15.17 7.10 -23.14
CA ASP A 212 -16.14 8.12 -23.61
C ASP A 212 -16.09 8.37 -25.13
N VAL A 213 -15.95 7.29 -25.92
CA VAL A 213 -15.91 7.32 -27.38
C VAL A 213 -17.24 6.83 -27.96
N GLU A 214 -17.89 7.67 -28.77
CA GLU A 214 -19.08 7.27 -29.53
C GLU A 214 -18.69 6.45 -30.77
N LEU A 215 -19.13 5.20 -30.81
CA LEU A 215 -19.03 4.36 -32.01
C LEU A 215 -20.15 4.71 -32.99
N THR A 216 -19.81 4.87 -34.27
CA THR A 216 -20.80 5.06 -35.34
C THR A 216 -21.37 3.71 -35.80
N GLU A 217 -22.64 3.71 -36.24
CA GLU A 217 -23.28 2.51 -36.80
C GLU A 217 -22.49 2.03 -38.03
N GLY A 218 -21.93 0.80 -37.95
CA GLY A 218 -21.09 0.20 -39.01
C GLY A 218 -19.59 0.14 -38.70
N ALA A 219 -19.15 0.64 -37.54
CA ALA A 219 -17.76 0.49 -37.06
C ALA A 219 -17.49 -0.85 -36.33
N GLN A 220 -18.51 -1.70 -36.14
CA GLN A 220 -18.44 -3.03 -35.50
C GLN A 220 -18.17 -4.17 -36.50
#